data_AF-A0A109KY63-F1
#
_entry.id   AF-A0A109KY63-F1
#
_cell.length_a   1.000
_cell.length_b   1.000
_cell.length_c   1.000
_cell.angle_alpha   90.00
_cell.angle_beta   90.00
_cell.angle_gamma   90.00
#
_symmetry.space_group_name_H-M   'P 1'
#
loop_
_entity.id
_entity.type
_entity.pdbx_description
1 polymer ?
#
loop_
_entity_poly.entity_id
_entity_poly.type
_entity_poly.pdbx_seq_one_letter_code
_entity_poly.pdbx_strand_id
1 'polypeptide(L)'
;MSKTNNISVDTEAEASLNVNESKTDIEINEHATAILRDVTEEISEALYSPKSGKLTIAWSTDKEFNAGAYSAIHPSAGPEHKIVINYTIAIELYRYAEKLFKFTQSDKLKNYLERYPEDYMPLPLIPLSTPGSQFINNIFMGALTWVFFHELGHAAQDHGVIRKNNCETVCNLTSSANNDPVHDDEYSYTQEVNAQADKKLSHQDSLIHHITELAADSEATCLAVYDLLRHAVPAEDWDNGLKDFSKLNWQFIVDNCYLMIAGIACTFFRFNNGRATPEQASATGSHPNAFFRMEMTVRQICRQLKFVAMGAGHEITDREILIIAKQAADLSALFWYYEISDQAMPMEDLLIRGLTERPEFKSYTAEIINAWDDLTPQILEVRSFGSKLGILHFDEEHREYIFGRDHLRD
;
A
#
# COMPACT_ATOMS: atom_id res chain seq x y z
N MET A 1 10.12 8.73 23.21
CA MET A 1 10.57 8.09 21.96
C MET A 1 11.51 9.08 21.27
N SER A 2 12.64 8.64 20.71
CA SER A 2 13.67 9.55 20.16
C SER A 2 13.52 9.67 18.64
N LYS A 3 13.14 10.86 18.14
CA LYS A 3 13.04 11.15 16.70
C LYS A 3 14.42 11.00 16.02
N THR A 4 14.57 10.10 15.05
CA THR A 4 15.75 10.08 14.16
C THR A 4 15.48 10.12 12.67
N ASN A 5 14.22 10.25 12.21
CA ASN A 5 13.93 10.57 10.81
C ASN A 5 13.02 11.79 10.69
N ASN A 6 13.62 12.90 10.26
CA ASN A 6 12.91 14.13 9.92
C ASN A 6 12.22 13.94 8.57
N ILE A 7 10.89 13.84 8.55
CA ILE A 7 10.16 14.46 7.44
C ILE A 7 10.42 15.96 7.60
N SER A 8 11.28 16.50 6.73
CA SER A 8 11.76 17.87 6.81
C SER A 8 10.56 18.83 6.73
N VAL A 9 10.38 19.60 7.81
CA VAL A 9 9.55 20.81 7.82
C VAL A 9 10.49 22.00 7.65
N ASP A 10 11.28 22.01 6.57
CA ASP A 10 12.07 23.19 6.22
C ASP A 10 11.18 24.22 5.53
N THR A 11 10.74 25.21 6.32
CA THR A 11 9.97 26.38 5.87
C THR A 11 10.87 27.44 5.24
N GLU A 12 11.69 27.08 4.24
CA GLU A 12 12.34 28.06 3.36
C GLU A 12 11.82 27.92 1.94
N ALA A 13 10.81 28.74 1.66
CA ALA A 13 10.23 28.95 0.34
C ALA A 13 11.20 29.72 -0.55
N GLU A 14 12.08 29.00 -1.26
CA GLU A 14 12.51 29.36 -2.61
C GLU A 14 12.61 28.07 -3.44
N ALA A 15 11.63 27.88 -4.32
CA ALA A 15 11.53 26.75 -5.24
C ALA A 15 12.67 26.79 -6.27
N SER A 16 13.82 26.23 -5.91
CA SER A 16 14.80 25.81 -6.90
C SER A 16 14.28 24.52 -7.55
N LEU A 17 13.67 24.67 -8.73
CA LEU A 17 13.21 23.57 -9.60
C LEU A 17 14.36 22.74 -10.21
N ASN A 18 15.60 22.94 -9.75
CA ASN A 18 16.77 22.19 -10.19
C ASN A 18 17.07 21.04 -9.23
N VAL A 19 16.40 19.90 -9.43
CA VAL A 19 16.87 18.62 -8.88
C VAL A 19 18.06 18.18 -9.75
N ASN A 20 19.25 18.73 -9.48
CA ASN A 20 20.36 18.62 -10.44
C ASN A 20 21.16 17.31 -10.38
N GLU A 21 20.98 16.46 -9.37
CA GLU A 21 21.64 15.14 -9.35
C GLU A 21 20.71 14.05 -8.80
N SER A 22 20.50 13.03 -9.63
CA SER A 22 19.80 11.80 -9.28
C SER A 22 20.67 10.98 -8.33
N LYS A 23 20.08 10.40 -7.28
CA LYS A 23 20.82 9.52 -6.35
C LYS A 23 21.38 8.32 -7.10
N THR A 24 22.59 7.88 -6.73
CA THR A 24 23.13 6.58 -7.12
C THR A 24 22.35 5.44 -6.46
N ASP A 25 22.45 4.22 -6.99
CA ASP A 25 21.76 3.06 -6.40
C ASP A 25 22.23 2.77 -4.97
N ILE A 26 23.50 3.07 -4.65
CA ILE A 26 24.05 2.96 -3.30
C ILE A 26 23.35 3.94 -2.36
N GLU A 27 23.26 5.22 -2.76
CA GLU A 27 22.58 6.24 -1.96
C GLU A 27 21.08 5.95 -1.78
N ILE A 28 20.44 5.35 -2.79
CA ILE A 28 19.04 4.89 -2.67
C ILE A 28 18.93 3.78 -1.64
N ASN A 29 19.79 2.76 -1.70
CA ASN A 29 19.76 1.65 -0.76
C ASN A 29 20.08 2.07 0.68
N GLU A 30 21.02 3.00 0.88
CA GLU A 30 21.32 3.59 2.19
C GLU A 30 20.11 4.36 2.74
N HIS A 31 19.46 5.16 1.89
CA HIS A 31 18.26 5.90 2.26
C HIS A 31 17.10 4.95 2.61
N ALA A 32 16.86 3.93 1.79
CA ALA A 32 15.84 2.90 2.03
C ALA A 32 16.09 2.15 3.35
N THR A 33 17.35 1.80 3.61
CA THR A 33 17.77 1.15 4.86
C THR A 33 17.50 2.02 6.07
N ALA A 34 17.76 3.34 5.98
CA ALA A 34 17.48 4.26 7.07
C ALA A 34 15.97 4.41 7.35
N ILE A 35 15.14 4.51 6.31
CA ILE A 35 13.67 4.54 6.47
C ILE A 35 13.19 3.28 7.19
N LEU A 36 13.56 2.11 6.64
CA LEU A 36 13.02 0.84 7.10
C LEU A 36 13.57 0.42 8.46
N ARG A 37 14.81 0.76 8.80
CA ARG A 37 15.36 0.57 10.13
C ARG A 37 14.51 1.32 11.15
N ASP A 38 14.30 2.62 10.95
CA ASP A 38 13.60 3.46 11.92
C ASP A 38 12.14 3.00 12.09
N VAL A 39 11.42 2.72 10.99
CA VAL A 39 10.06 2.17 11.05
C VAL A 39 10.03 0.80 11.74
N THR A 40 11.01 -0.07 11.48
CA THR A 40 11.11 -1.39 12.12
C THR A 40 11.37 -1.29 13.61
N GLU A 41 12.29 -0.42 14.04
CA GLU A 41 12.62 -0.18 15.45
C GLU A 41 11.40 0.33 16.21
N GLU A 42 10.69 1.30 15.64
CA GLU A 42 9.49 1.89 16.25
C GLU A 42 8.37 0.84 16.42
N ILE A 43 8.09 0.04 15.38
CA ILE A 43 7.09 -1.03 15.47
C ILE A 43 7.54 -2.12 16.46
N SER A 44 8.82 -2.45 16.46
CA SER A 44 9.37 -3.45 17.37
C SER A 44 9.17 -3.02 18.82
N GLU A 45 9.40 -1.75 19.13
CA GLU A 45 9.18 -1.18 20.47
C GLU A 45 7.68 -1.15 20.81
N ALA A 46 6.83 -0.67 19.90
CA ALA A 46 5.41 -0.43 20.17
C ALA A 46 4.56 -1.72 20.20
N LEU A 47 4.80 -2.68 19.30
CA LEU A 47 3.90 -3.81 19.05
C LEU A 47 4.47 -5.17 19.42
N TYR A 48 5.79 -5.37 19.29
CA TYR A 48 6.42 -6.68 19.53
C TYR A 48 7.01 -6.80 20.94
N SER A 49 7.77 -5.81 21.39
CA SER A 49 8.45 -5.81 22.71
C SER A 49 7.49 -6.04 23.89
N PRO A 50 6.29 -5.42 23.94
CA PRO A 50 5.32 -5.67 25.02
C PRO A 50 4.80 -7.11 25.08
N LYS A 51 4.97 -7.86 24.00
CA LYS A 51 4.54 -9.27 23.86
C LYS A 51 5.72 -10.24 23.87
N SER A 52 6.94 -9.77 24.18
CA SER A 52 8.17 -10.55 24.02
C SER A 52 8.35 -11.14 22.61
N GLY A 53 7.79 -10.44 21.61
CA GLY A 53 7.95 -10.77 20.19
C GLY A 53 9.19 -10.13 19.59
N LYS A 54 9.44 -10.47 18.32
CA LYS A 54 10.59 -10.00 17.55
C LYS A 54 10.18 -9.71 16.11
N LEU A 55 10.52 -8.52 15.63
CA LEU A 55 10.44 -8.17 14.22
C LEU A 55 11.87 -7.94 13.70
N THR A 56 12.16 -8.51 12.54
CA THR A 56 13.43 -8.29 11.85
C THR A 56 13.19 -7.90 10.41
N ILE A 57 14.10 -7.11 9.85
CA ILE A 57 14.14 -6.81 8.42
C ILE A 57 15.43 -7.36 7.82
N ALA A 58 15.32 -7.93 6.63
CA ALA A 58 16.47 -8.39 5.85
C ALA A 58 16.37 -7.90 4.40
N TRP A 59 17.53 -7.63 3.81
CA TRP A 59 17.65 -7.28 2.40
C TRP A 59 18.00 -8.50 1.58
N SER A 60 17.30 -8.73 0.47
CA SER A 60 17.67 -9.73 -0.54
C SER A 60 18.37 -9.07 -1.73
N THR A 61 19.37 -9.77 -2.26
CA THR A 61 20.08 -9.41 -3.50
C THR A 61 19.40 -9.93 -4.75
N ASP A 62 18.24 -10.57 -4.62
CA ASP A 62 17.46 -11.03 -5.77
C ASP A 62 17.07 -9.84 -6.65
N LYS A 63 17.20 -10.06 -7.96
CA LYS A 63 16.98 -9.02 -8.98
C LYS A 63 15.51 -8.81 -9.32
N GLU A 64 14.61 -9.53 -8.64
CA GLU A 64 13.18 -9.41 -8.82
C GLU A 64 12.65 -8.23 -8.00
N PHE A 65 11.63 -7.55 -8.51
CA PHE A 65 10.87 -6.58 -7.76
C PHE A 65 9.94 -7.36 -6.81
N ASN A 66 10.41 -7.75 -5.63
CA ASN A 66 9.66 -8.61 -4.71
C ASN A 66 9.95 -8.26 -3.23
N ALA A 67 8.96 -8.50 -2.39
CA ALA A 67 9.05 -8.46 -0.94
C ALA A 67 8.32 -9.68 -0.36
N GLY A 68 8.58 -9.99 0.90
CA GLY A 68 7.91 -11.10 1.56
C GLY A 68 7.96 -11.01 3.08
N ALA A 69 7.14 -11.83 3.71
CA ALA A 69 7.02 -11.96 5.15
C ALA A 69 7.15 -13.42 5.58
N TYR A 70 7.85 -13.63 6.70
CA TYR A 70 7.94 -14.92 7.38
C TYR A 70 7.37 -14.78 8.78
N SER A 71 6.61 -15.79 9.20
CA SER A 71 6.12 -15.92 10.57
C SER A 71 6.54 -17.26 11.17
N ALA A 72 7.10 -17.26 12.38
CA ALA A 72 7.44 -18.50 13.07
C ALA A 72 6.16 -19.29 13.42
N ILE A 73 6.11 -20.58 13.10
CA ILE A 73 4.94 -21.46 13.37
C ILE A 73 4.83 -21.80 14.87
N HIS A 74 5.97 -21.91 15.55
CA HIS A 74 6.05 -22.23 16.97
C HIS A 74 6.95 -21.25 17.72
N PRO A 75 6.52 -19.98 17.88
CA PRO A 75 7.32 -18.99 18.56
C PRO A 75 7.53 -19.38 20.03
N SER A 76 8.75 -19.20 20.52
CA SER A 76 9.13 -19.58 21.89
C SER A 76 8.59 -18.62 22.97
N ALA A 77 8.20 -17.40 22.61
CA ALA A 77 7.72 -16.37 23.54
C ALA A 77 6.55 -15.56 22.99
N GLY A 78 6.79 -14.71 21.99
CA GLY A 78 5.81 -13.86 21.33
C GLY A 78 5.92 -13.92 19.80
N PRO A 79 5.13 -13.11 19.05
CA PRO A 79 5.15 -13.15 17.60
C PRO A 79 6.58 -12.92 17.08
N GLU A 80 7.06 -13.80 16.20
CA GLU A 80 8.39 -13.71 15.61
C GLU A 80 8.27 -13.63 14.10
N HIS A 81 8.51 -12.43 13.57
CA HIS A 81 8.32 -12.10 12.16
C HIS A 81 9.60 -11.57 11.52
N LYS A 82 9.78 -11.87 10.23
CA LYS A 82 10.86 -11.34 9.40
C LYS A 82 10.30 -10.81 8.08
N ILE A 83 10.57 -9.55 7.79
CA ILE A 83 10.23 -8.92 6.51
C ILE A 83 11.48 -8.93 5.63
N VAL A 84 11.33 -9.36 4.38
CA VAL A 84 12.40 -9.38 3.39
C VAL A 84 12.03 -8.43 2.25
N ILE A 85 12.93 -7.50 1.94
CA ILE A 85 12.75 -6.57 0.81
C ILE A 85 13.93 -6.74 -0.14
N ASN A 86 13.66 -6.90 -1.44
CA ASN A 86 14.70 -6.92 -2.45
C ASN A 86 15.22 -5.49 -2.69
N TYR A 87 16.54 -5.32 -2.82
CA TYR A 87 17.12 -4.01 -3.18
C TYR A 87 16.53 -3.42 -4.46
N THR A 88 16.10 -4.29 -5.39
CA THR A 88 15.41 -3.90 -6.63
C THR A 88 14.14 -3.08 -6.37
N ILE A 89 13.36 -3.38 -5.31
CA ILE A 89 12.18 -2.58 -4.95
C ILE A 89 12.58 -1.15 -4.61
N ALA A 90 13.57 -0.98 -3.73
CA ALA A 90 14.01 0.35 -3.30
C ALA A 90 14.50 1.19 -4.49
N ILE A 91 15.33 0.60 -5.35
CA ILE A 91 15.86 1.28 -6.54
C ILE A 91 14.72 1.68 -7.47
N GLU A 92 13.86 0.73 -7.87
CA GLU A 92 12.83 1.00 -8.86
C GLU A 92 11.76 1.98 -8.36
N LEU A 93 11.33 1.91 -7.09
CA LEU A 93 10.40 2.87 -6.50
C LEU A 93 10.97 4.30 -6.51
N TYR A 94 12.24 4.46 -6.15
CA TYR A 94 12.90 5.77 -6.20
C TYR A 94 12.97 6.30 -7.64
N ARG A 95 13.38 5.46 -8.60
CA ARG A 95 13.43 5.82 -10.03
C ARG A 95 12.05 6.17 -10.57
N TYR A 96 10.99 5.51 -10.10
CA TYR A 96 9.63 5.85 -10.47
C TYR A 96 9.22 7.23 -9.95
N ALA A 97 9.55 7.56 -8.70
CA ALA A 97 9.31 8.90 -8.16
C ALA A 97 10.02 9.99 -8.98
N GLU A 98 11.28 9.78 -9.38
CA GLU A 98 12.01 10.72 -10.26
C GLU A 98 11.37 10.89 -11.63
N LYS A 99 10.94 9.79 -12.26
CA LYS A 99 10.29 9.81 -13.58
C LYS A 99 8.90 10.45 -13.51
N LEU A 100 8.14 10.15 -12.46
CA LEU A 100 6.83 10.74 -12.22
C LEU A 100 6.95 12.26 -12.03
N PHE A 101 7.92 12.73 -11.25
CA PHE A 101 8.21 14.16 -11.10
C PHE A 101 8.46 14.83 -12.45
N LYS A 102 9.32 14.24 -13.31
CA LYS A 102 9.55 14.75 -14.68
C LYS A 102 8.29 14.71 -15.54
N PHE A 103 7.46 13.67 -15.41
CA PHE A 103 6.22 13.54 -16.15
C PHE A 103 5.22 14.65 -15.81
N THR A 104 5.15 15.10 -14.55
CA THR A 104 4.28 16.22 -14.14
C THR A 104 4.59 17.53 -14.88
N GLN A 105 5.81 17.66 -15.42
CA GLN A 105 6.31 18.83 -16.14
C GLN A 105 6.30 18.64 -17.66
N SER A 106 5.85 17.48 -18.15
CA SER A 106 5.96 17.12 -19.56
C SER A 106 4.89 17.81 -20.41
N ASP A 107 5.26 18.20 -21.64
CA ASP A 107 4.30 18.66 -22.66
C ASP A 107 3.26 17.59 -22.98
N LYS A 108 3.63 16.31 -22.84
CA LYS A 108 2.74 15.17 -23.08
C LYS A 108 1.55 15.19 -22.13
N LEU A 109 1.80 15.37 -20.82
CA LEU A 109 0.75 15.50 -19.82
C LEU A 109 -0.04 16.79 -20.03
N LYS A 110 0.64 17.91 -20.30
CA LYS A 110 -0.01 19.20 -20.56
C LYS A 110 -1.02 19.09 -21.73
N ASN A 111 -0.59 18.56 -22.87
CA ASN A 111 -1.43 18.35 -24.06
C ASN A 111 -2.57 17.35 -23.80
N TYR A 112 -2.39 16.43 -22.84
CA TYR A 112 -3.46 15.56 -22.40
C TYR A 112 -4.51 16.35 -21.62
N LEU A 113 -4.10 17.11 -20.60
CA LEU A 113 -4.98 17.88 -19.73
C LEU A 113 -5.73 19.00 -20.46
N GLU A 114 -5.14 19.62 -21.48
CA GLU A 114 -5.81 20.63 -22.33
C GLU A 114 -7.07 20.13 -23.06
N ARG A 115 -7.28 18.82 -23.13
CA ARG A 115 -8.47 18.19 -23.74
C ARG A 115 -9.63 17.99 -22.77
N TYR A 116 -9.42 18.27 -21.49
CA TYR A 116 -10.40 18.04 -20.42
C TYR A 116 -10.78 19.36 -19.73
N PRO A 117 -11.93 19.39 -19.03
CA PRO A 117 -12.28 20.51 -18.16
C PRO A 117 -11.20 20.80 -17.10
N GLU A 118 -11.06 22.07 -16.70
CA GLU A 118 -10.05 22.50 -15.71
C GLU A 118 -10.16 21.77 -14.36
N ASP A 119 -11.35 21.28 -14.01
CA ASP A 119 -11.63 20.56 -12.77
C ASP A 119 -11.38 19.04 -12.84
N TYR A 120 -10.97 18.50 -14.00
CA TYR A 120 -10.62 17.09 -14.14
C TYR A 120 -9.38 16.71 -13.32
N MET A 121 -8.33 17.53 -13.40
CA MET A 121 -7.08 17.36 -12.66
C MET A 121 -6.56 18.75 -12.22
N PRO A 122 -7.09 19.33 -11.14
CA PRO A 122 -6.88 20.73 -10.79
C PRO A 122 -5.42 21.03 -10.47
N LEU A 123 -4.85 22.08 -11.05
CA LEU A 123 -3.47 22.49 -10.74
C LEU A 123 -3.35 23.08 -9.32
N PRO A 124 -2.20 22.90 -8.66
CA PRO A 124 -0.98 22.26 -9.15
C PRO A 124 -0.96 20.73 -8.94
N LEU A 125 -0.25 20.01 -9.83
CA LEU A 125 -0.05 18.55 -9.76
C LEU A 125 0.98 18.11 -8.70
N ILE A 126 1.74 19.09 -8.19
CA ILE A 126 2.69 18.94 -7.10
C ILE A 126 2.15 19.80 -5.96
N PRO A 127 1.96 19.26 -4.75
CA PRO A 127 1.54 20.05 -3.61
C PRO A 127 2.44 21.27 -3.39
N LEU A 128 1.84 22.46 -3.23
CA LEU A 128 2.60 23.73 -3.14
C LEU A 128 3.57 23.78 -1.96
N SER A 129 3.27 23.05 -0.89
CA SER A 129 4.09 22.95 0.31
C SER A 129 5.33 22.07 0.13
N THR A 130 5.45 21.36 -1.00
CA THR A 130 6.44 20.31 -1.22
C THR A 130 7.40 20.69 -2.36
N PRO A 131 8.61 21.18 -2.06
CA PRO A 131 9.68 21.35 -3.04
C PRO A 131 9.97 20.06 -3.83
N GLY A 132 10.51 20.19 -5.05
CA GLY A 132 10.68 19.05 -5.97
C GLY A 132 11.54 17.89 -5.45
N SER A 133 12.58 18.17 -4.64
CA SER A 133 13.37 17.12 -3.98
C SER A 133 12.59 16.41 -2.87
N GLN A 134 11.72 17.13 -2.16
CA GLN A 134 10.81 16.54 -1.18
C GLN A 134 9.70 15.72 -1.86
N PHE A 135 9.24 16.12 -3.05
CA PHE A 135 8.27 15.33 -3.82
C PHE A 135 8.79 13.92 -4.11
N ILE A 136 10.02 13.82 -4.63
CA ILE A 136 10.64 12.52 -4.96
C ILE A 136 10.80 11.68 -3.68
N ASN A 137 11.36 12.28 -2.61
CA ASN A 137 11.58 11.58 -1.36
C ASN A 137 10.27 11.12 -0.70
N ASN A 138 9.24 11.94 -0.67
CA ASN A 138 7.98 11.61 0.01
C ASN A 138 7.18 10.55 -0.75
N ILE A 139 7.19 10.56 -2.09
CA ILE A 139 6.61 9.46 -2.88
C ILE A 139 7.39 8.17 -2.63
N PHE A 140 8.72 8.23 -2.65
CA PHE A 140 9.55 7.07 -2.38
C PHE A 140 9.32 6.50 -0.98
N MET A 141 9.32 7.36 0.05
CA MET A 141 9.03 7.00 1.43
C MET A 141 7.65 6.37 1.55
N GLY A 142 6.59 7.03 1.07
CA GLY A 142 5.23 6.53 1.17
C GLY A 142 5.02 5.19 0.46
N ALA A 143 5.63 5.00 -0.70
CA ALA A 143 5.57 3.72 -1.42
C ALA A 143 6.33 2.61 -0.67
N LEU A 144 7.56 2.89 -0.21
CA LEU A 144 8.41 1.90 0.46
C LEU A 144 7.85 1.50 1.82
N THR A 145 7.36 2.46 2.61
CA THR A 145 6.74 2.16 3.92
C THR A 145 5.44 1.40 3.75
N TRP A 146 4.63 1.72 2.73
CA TRP A 146 3.43 0.95 2.43
C TRP A 146 3.76 -0.51 2.06
N VAL A 147 4.78 -0.77 1.22
CA VAL A 147 5.23 -2.14 0.91
C VAL A 147 5.66 -2.88 2.17
N PHE A 148 6.44 -2.22 3.03
CA PHE A 148 6.83 -2.81 4.30
C PHE A 148 5.62 -3.12 5.19
N PHE A 149 4.64 -2.21 5.28
CA PHE A 149 3.42 -2.44 6.05
C PHE A 149 2.50 -3.50 5.44
N HIS A 150 2.52 -3.68 4.12
CA HIS A 150 1.82 -4.78 3.45
C HIS A 150 2.37 -6.13 3.89
N GLU A 151 3.69 -6.31 3.84
CA GLU A 151 4.32 -7.54 4.34
C GLU A 151 4.12 -7.72 5.85
N LEU A 152 4.19 -6.63 6.61
CA LEU A 152 3.84 -6.67 8.03
C LEU A 152 2.37 -7.06 8.23
N GLY A 153 1.47 -6.66 7.35
CA GLY A 153 0.05 -7.03 7.35
C GLY A 153 -0.16 -8.52 7.13
N HIS A 154 0.61 -9.14 6.23
CA HIS A 154 0.66 -10.60 6.09
C HIS A 154 1.11 -11.28 7.37
N ALA A 155 2.21 -10.80 7.98
CA ALA A 155 2.76 -11.40 9.19
C ALA A 155 1.82 -11.22 10.39
N ALA A 156 1.27 -10.01 10.57
CA ALA A 156 0.37 -9.65 11.65
C ALA A 156 -0.92 -10.46 11.63
N GLN A 157 -1.40 -10.86 10.45
CA GLN A 157 -2.61 -11.68 10.26
C GLN A 157 -2.30 -13.16 10.01
N ASP A 158 -1.03 -13.55 10.12
CA ASP A 158 -0.49 -14.89 9.83
C ASP A 158 -1.07 -15.53 8.56
N HIS A 159 -1.08 -14.75 7.48
CA HIS A 159 -1.62 -15.19 6.19
C HIS A 159 -0.91 -16.45 5.66
N GLY A 160 0.34 -16.68 6.05
CA GLY A 160 1.07 -17.91 5.74
C GLY A 160 0.41 -19.15 6.36
N VAL A 161 0.04 -19.12 7.64
CA VAL A 161 -0.68 -20.23 8.30
C VAL A 161 -2.08 -20.39 7.72
N ILE A 162 -2.78 -19.29 7.47
CA ILE A 162 -4.12 -19.31 6.86
C ILE A 162 -4.08 -20.00 5.49
N ARG A 163 -3.12 -19.67 4.62
CA ARG A 163 -2.92 -20.32 3.32
C ARG A 163 -2.54 -21.80 3.48
N LYS A 164 -1.63 -22.12 4.41
CA LYS A 164 -1.22 -23.51 4.69
C LYS A 164 -2.39 -24.41 5.11
N ASN A 165 -3.35 -23.87 5.86
CA ASN A 165 -4.49 -24.64 6.38
C ASN A 165 -5.66 -24.76 5.40
N ASN A 166 -5.80 -23.83 4.46
CA ASN A 166 -6.99 -23.73 3.61
C ASN A 166 -6.71 -23.97 2.12
N CYS A 167 -5.46 -23.88 1.64
CA CYS A 167 -5.11 -24.14 0.25
C CYS A 167 -4.68 -25.60 0.04
N GLU A 168 -5.17 -26.23 -1.03
CA GLU A 168 -4.74 -27.58 -1.42
C GLU A 168 -3.34 -27.56 -2.04
N THR A 169 -3.06 -26.51 -2.82
CA THR A 169 -1.73 -26.22 -3.32
C THR A 169 -1.02 -25.37 -2.28
N VAL A 170 -0.26 -26.01 -1.38
CA VAL A 170 0.81 -25.29 -0.69
C VAL A 170 1.78 -24.91 -1.80
N CYS A 171 1.71 -23.66 -2.25
CA CYS A 171 2.82 -23.09 -2.98
C CYS A 171 3.97 -23.11 -1.97
N ASN A 172 4.86 -24.09 -2.10
CA ASN A 172 6.18 -24.09 -1.48
C ASN A 172 6.92 -22.89 -2.11
N LEU A 173 6.54 -21.69 -1.70
CA LEU A 173 7.18 -20.45 -2.07
C LEU A 173 8.42 -20.35 -1.20
N THR A 174 9.32 -21.33 -1.26
CA THR A 174 10.67 -21.11 -0.78
C THR A 174 11.26 -20.12 -1.76
N SER A 175 11.35 -18.84 -1.38
CA SER A 175 12.23 -17.90 -2.07
C SER A 175 13.58 -18.58 -2.23
N SER A 176 14.12 -18.62 -3.45
CA SER A 176 15.47 -19.09 -3.74
C SER A 176 16.58 -18.17 -3.18
N ALA A 177 16.26 -17.38 -2.15
CA ALA A 177 17.19 -16.55 -1.41
C ALA A 177 18.00 -17.42 -0.45
N ASN A 178 19.06 -18.01 -0.99
CA ASN A 178 20.10 -18.83 -0.36
C ASN A 178 19.77 -20.31 -0.17
N ASN A 179 20.78 -21.15 -0.39
CA ASN A 179 20.82 -22.59 -0.13
C ASN A 179 20.63 -22.98 1.36
N ASP A 180 19.98 -22.14 2.16
CA ASP A 180 19.55 -22.52 3.50
C ASP A 180 18.17 -23.17 3.35
N PRO A 181 18.03 -24.48 3.66
CA PRO A 181 16.72 -25.08 3.77
C PRO A 181 16.02 -24.37 4.92
N VAL A 182 15.14 -23.42 4.62
CA VAL A 182 14.10 -23.02 5.56
C VAL A 182 13.31 -24.30 5.79
N HIS A 183 13.47 -24.89 6.97
CA HIS A 183 12.69 -26.04 7.36
C HIS A 183 11.21 -25.61 7.31
N ASP A 184 10.43 -26.18 6.39
CA ASP A 184 8.98 -25.97 6.20
C ASP A 184 8.14 -26.17 7.49
N ASP A 185 8.78 -26.72 8.54
CA ASP A 185 8.21 -26.98 9.85
C ASP A 185 8.37 -25.80 10.83
N GLU A 186 9.23 -24.81 10.55
CA GLU A 186 9.55 -23.72 11.49
C GLU A 186 8.89 -22.38 11.14
N TYR A 187 8.64 -22.09 9.86
CA TYR A 187 8.11 -20.79 9.40
C TYR A 187 7.00 -20.92 8.34
N SER A 188 6.01 -20.03 8.40
CA SER A 188 5.07 -19.75 7.31
C SER A 188 5.60 -18.57 6.47
N TYR A 189 5.27 -18.50 5.17
CA TYR A 189 5.82 -17.50 4.24
C TYR A 189 4.79 -16.94 3.26
N THR A 190 4.89 -15.65 2.96
CA THR A 190 4.14 -14.92 1.93
C THR A 190 5.07 -14.04 1.10
N GLN A 191 4.71 -13.75 -0.16
CA GLN A 191 5.46 -12.85 -1.04
C GLN A 191 4.52 -12.08 -1.97
N GLU A 192 4.90 -10.85 -2.32
CA GLU A 192 4.16 -9.94 -3.22
C GLU A 192 4.35 -10.26 -4.72
N VAL A 193 5.38 -11.01 -5.13
CA VAL A 193 5.57 -11.41 -6.54
C VAL A 193 5.68 -12.90 -6.70
N ASN A 194 4.58 -13.48 -7.20
CA ASN A 194 4.58 -14.61 -8.14
C ASN A 194 3.17 -14.83 -8.72
N ALA A 195 2.68 -13.88 -9.52
CA ALA A 195 1.43 -14.03 -10.29
C ALA A 195 1.47 -15.19 -11.31
N GLN A 196 2.66 -15.77 -11.53
CA GLN A 196 2.90 -16.89 -12.43
C GLN A 196 3.81 -17.94 -11.78
N ALA A 197 3.42 -18.48 -10.62
CA ALA A 197 3.96 -19.78 -10.25
C ALA A 197 3.60 -20.78 -11.38
N ASP A 198 4.55 -21.60 -11.81
CA ASP A 198 4.41 -22.62 -12.86
C ASP A 198 3.25 -23.63 -12.60
N LYS A 199 2.65 -23.58 -11.41
CA LYS A 199 1.49 -24.36 -11.00
C LYS A 199 0.25 -23.48 -10.99
N LYS A 200 -0.70 -23.79 -11.88
CA LYS A 200 -2.02 -23.16 -11.92
C LYS A 200 -2.75 -23.44 -10.61
N LEU A 201 -2.99 -22.39 -9.82
CA LEU A 201 -3.78 -22.46 -8.59
C LEU A 201 -5.21 -22.92 -8.89
N SER A 202 -5.80 -23.65 -7.94
CA SER A 202 -7.24 -23.91 -7.96
C SER A 202 -8.00 -22.60 -7.78
N HIS A 203 -9.28 -22.54 -8.17
CA HIS A 203 -10.09 -21.36 -7.96
C HIS A 203 -10.21 -21.00 -6.47
N GLN A 204 -10.35 -22.01 -5.60
CA GLN A 204 -10.42 -21.81 -4.15
C GLN A 204 -9.09 -21.28 -3.59
N ASP A 205 -7.95 -21.84 -4.01
CA ASP A 205 -6.63 -21.36 -3.60
C ASP A 205 -6.44 -19.91 -4.07
N SER A 206 -6.83 -19.58 -5.30
CA SER A 206 -6.81 -18.21 -5.83
C SER A 206 -7.66 -17.25 -4.99
N LEU A 207 -8.87 -17.65 -4.59
CA LEU A 207 -9.70 -16.82 -3.71
C LEU A 207 -9.02 -16.55 -2.37
N ILE A 208 -8.47 -17.58 -1.73
CA ILE A 208 -7.78 -17.43 -0.42
C ILE A 208 -6.56 -16.51 -0.55
N HIS A 209 -5.78 -16.66 -1.62
CA HIS A 209 -4.70 -15.75 -1.93
C HIS A 209 -5.20 -14.31 -2.08
N HIS A 210 -6.21 -14.07 -2.92
CA HIS A 210 -6.72 -12.72 -3.19
C HIS A 210 -7.29 -12.04 -1.93
N ILE A 211 -8.05 -12.75 -1.09
CA ILE A 211 -8.60 -12.15 0.14
C ILE A 211 -7.50 -11.83 1.15
N THR A 212 -6.44 -12.65 1.23
CA THR A 212 -5.31 -12.38 2.13
C THR A 212 -4.42 -11.26 1.61
N GLU A 213 -4.26 -11.09 0.30
CA GLU A 213 -3.63 -9.90 -0.30
C GLU A 213 -4.43 -8.61 0.00
N LEU A 214 -5.75 -8.63 -0.20
CA LEU A 214 -6.61 -7.48 0.09
C LEU A 214 -6.66 -7.15 1.59
N ALA A 215 -6.57 -8.16 2.46
CA ALA A 215 -6.47 -7.96 3.90
C ALA A 215 -5.12 -7.38 4.33
N ALA A 216 -4.03 -7.76 3.67
CA ALA A 216 -2.72 -7.16 3.86
C ALA A 216 -2.71 -5.70 3.38
N ASP A 217 -3.30 -5.40 2.21
CA ASP A 217 -3.49 -4.03 1.71
C ASP A 217 -4.26 -3.15 2.69
N SER A 218 -5.32 -3.70 3.29
CA SER A 218 -6.15 -2.99 4.26
C SER A 218 -5.37 -2.65 5.54
N GLU A 219 -4.59 -3.60 6.07
CA GLU A 219 -3.75 -3.36 7.24
C GLU A 219 -2.64 -2.36 6.91
N ALA A 220 -1.99 -2.52 5.75
CA ALA A 220 -0.93 -1.65 5.28
C ALA A 220 -1.37 -0.20 5.18
N THR A 221 -2.54 0.00 4.57
CA THR A 221 -3.14 1.32 4.36
C THR A 221 -3.49 1.97 5.69
N CYS A 222 -4.02 1.22 6.65
CA CYS A 222 -4.28 1.73 8.00
C CYS A 222 -2.98 2.13 8.73
N LEU A 223 -1.93 1.32 8.65
CA LEU A 223 -0.65 1.62 9.28
C LEU A 223 0.04 2.81 8.61
N ALA A 224 0.00 2.90 7.28
CA ALA A 224 0.60 3.99 6.52
C ALA A 224 -0.07 5.35 6.83
N VAL A 225 -1.40 5.40 6.91
CA VAL A 225 -2.11 6.61 7.32
C VAL A 225 -1.78 6.95 8.77
N TYR A 226 -1.75 5.96 9.67
CA TYR A 226 -1.41 6.21 11.08
C TYR A 226 0.02 6.75 11.26
N ASP A 227 0.98 6.20 10.52
CA ASP A 227 2.36 6.68 10.51
C ASP A 227 2.45 8.10 9.95
N LEU A 228 1.67 8.43 8.93
CA LEU A 228 1.58 9.80 8.44
C LEU A 228 1.06 10.78 9.51
N LEU A 229 0.00 10.41 10.24
CA LEU A 229 -0.57 11.25 11.30
C LEU A 229 0.43 11.53 12.41
N ARG A 230 1.28 10.54 12.73
CA ARG A 230 2.36 10.70 13.71
C ARG A 230 3.34 11.78 13.30
N HIS A 231 3.68 11.86 12.01
CA HIS A 231 4.57 12.90 11.50
C HIS A 231 3.92 14.29 11.40
N ALA A 232 2.60 14.36 11.44
CA ALA A 232 1.86 15.62 11.39
C ALA A 232 1.81 16.36 12.74
N VAL A 233 2.44 15.83 13.81
CA VAL A 233 2.49 16.45 15.15
C VAL A 233 3.90 16.38 15.78
N PRO A 234 4.20 17.23 16.78
CA PRO A 234 5.39 17.05 17.62
C PRO A 234 5.40 15.67 18.31
N ALA A 235 6.58 15.04 18.46
CA ALA A 235 6.66 13.70 19.07
C ALA A 235 6.20 13.69 20.52
N GLU A 236 6.44 14.77 21.27
CA GLU A 236 5.94 14.87 22.64
C GLU A 236 4.42 14.77 22.72
N ASP A 237 3.70 15.30 21.74
CA ASP A 237 2.24 15.24 21.70
C ASP A 237 1.76 13.84 21.32
N TRP A 238 2.48 13.16 20.43
CA TRP A 238 2.20 11.77 20.06
C TRP A 238 2.47 10.79 21.20
N ASP A 239 3.66 10.86 21.81
CA ASP A 239 4.14 9.96 22.87
C ASP A 239 3.24 10.02 24.11
N ASN A 240 2.63 11.18 24.38
CA ASN A 240 1.69 11.38 25.49
C ASN A 240 0.24 10.99 25.15
N GLY A 241 0.05 10.34 23.99
CA GLY A 241 -1.24 9.91 23.44
C GLY A 241 -2.05 11.12 22.97
N LEU A 242 -1.83 11.56 21.73
CA LEU A 242 -2.44 12.75 21.10
C LEU A 242 -3.87 12.99 21.59
N LYS A 243 -4.05 14.00 22.45
CA LYS A 243 -5.35 14.32 23.08
C LYS A 243 -6.13 15.39 22.34
N ASP A 244 -5.45 16.16 21.51
CA ASP A 244 -5.98 17.31 20.80
C ASP A 244 -5.60 17.22 19.32
N PHE A 245 -6.54 16.74 18.52
CA PHE A 245 -6.38 16.57 17.08
C PHE A 245 -6.26 17.92 16.34
N SER A 246 -6.60 19.05 16.95
CA SER A 246 -6.42 20.37 16.33
C SER A 246 -4.95 20.76 16.14
N LYS A 247 -4.03 20.04 16.82
CA LYS A 247 -2.58 20.20 16.65
C LYS A 247 -2.03 19.54 15.38
N LEU A 248 -2.83 18.72 14.70
CA LEU A 248 -2.42 18.08 13.45
C LEU A 248 -2.17 19.15 12.40
N ASN A 249 -1.00 19.09 11.75
CA ASN A 249 -0.77 19.88 10.55
C ASN A 249 -1.59 19.29 9.39
N TRP A 250 -2.82 19.78 9.22
CA TRP A 250 -3.74 19.26 8.22
C TRP A 250 -3.23 19.39 6.78
N GLN A 251 -2.59 20.51 6.46
CA GLN A 251 -2.01 20.70 5.12
C GLN A 251 -0.93 19.66 4.83
N PHE A 252 -0.05 19.40 5.82
CA PHE A 252 0.95 18.34 5.73
C PHE A 252 0.32 16.96 5.49
N ILE A 253 -0.78 16.64 6.18
CA ILE A 253 -1.49 15.36 6.00
C ILE A 253 -2.03 15.25 4.58
N VAL A 254 -2.73 16.26 4.08
CA VAL A 254 -3.31 16.25 2.73
C VAL A 254 -2.21 16.06 1.67
N ASP A 255 -1.13 16.84 1.78
CA ASP A 255 -0.05 16.83 0.79
C ASP A 255 0.70 15.50 0.78
N ASN A 256 1.00 14.93 1.95
CA ASN A 256 1.70 13.66 2.01
C ASN A 256 0.78 12.46 1.76
N CYS A 257 -0.52 12.56 2.03
CA CYS A 257 -1.48 11.55 1.55
C CYS A 257 -1.55 11.52 0.03
N TYR A 258 -1.56 12.69 -0.62
CA TYR A 258 -1.48 12.77 -2.08
C TYR A 258 -0.24 12.04 -2.61
N LEU A 259 0.94 12.32 -2.04
CA LEU A 259 2.21 11.71 -2.48
C LEU A 259 2.26 10.21 -2.17
N MET A 260 1.73 9.79 -1.02
CA MET A 260 1.61 8.38 -0.65
C MET A 260 0.70 7.63 -1.62
N ILE A 261 -0.48 8.17 -1.96
CA ILE A 261 -1.39 7.57 -2.96
C ILE A 261 -0.69 7.44 -4.31
N ALA A 262 0.00 8.48 -4.76
CA ALA A 262 0.75 8.45 -6.02
C ALA A 262 1.85 7.36 -5.99
N GLY A 263 2.54 7.19 -4.87
CA GLY A 263 3.53 6.14 -4.65
C GLY A 263 2.94 4.73 -4.67
N ILE A 264 1.85 4.50 -3.92
CA ILE A 264 1.13 3.22 -3.88
C ILE A 264 0.63 2.83 -5.27
N ALA A 265 0.09 3.78 -6.04
CA ALA A 265 -0.34 3.53 -7.42
C ALA A 265 0.82 3.00 -8.29
N CYS A 266 1.99 3.64 -8.22
CA CYS A 266 3.19 3.19 -8.93
C CYS A 266 3.61 1.77 -8.50
N THR A 267 3.52 1.48 -7.20
CA THR A 267 3.79 0.15 -6.65
C THR A 267 2.87 -0.91 -7.26
N PHE A 268 1.55 -0.69 -7.25
CA PHE A 268 0.59 -1.64 -7.83
C PHE A 268 0.79 -1.87 -9.32
N PHE A 269 1.05 -0.81 -10.10
CA PHE A 269 1.30 -0.97 -11.53
C PHE A 269 2.60 -1.74 -11.81
N ARG A 270 3.59 -1.64 -10.92
CA ARG A 270 4.84 -2.39 -11.06
C ARG A 270 4.69 -3.85 -10.67
N PHE A 271 3.96 -4.16 -9.60
CA PHE A 271 3.68 -5.54 -9.18
C PHE A 271 2.90 -6.33 -10.24
N ASN A 272 2.14 -5.67 -11.11
CA ASN A 272 1.54 -6.30 -12.29
C ASN A 272 2.53 -6.48 -13.48
N ASN A 273 3.84 -6.53 -13.22
CA ASN A 273 4.91 -6.62 -14.22
C ASN A 273 4.86 -5.54 -15.32
N GLY A 274 4.28 -4.37 -15.02
CA GLY A 274 4.08 -3.32 -16.02
C GLY A 274 3.13 -3.73 -17.15
N ARG A 275 2.31 -4.77 -16.95
CA ARG A 275 1.21 -5.14 -17.84
C ARG A 275 -0.10 -4.80 -17.14
N ALA A 276 -1.08 -4.33 -17.89
CA ALA A 276 -2.43 -4.31 -17.38
C ALA A 276 -3.08 -5.66 -17.68
N THR A 277 -3.52 -6.38 -16.64
CA THR A 277 -4.27 -7.62 -16.79
C THR A 277 -5.74 -7.26 -17.08
N PRO A 278 -6.36 -7.87 -18.10
CA PRO A 278 -7.78 -7.69 -18.35
C PRO A 278 -8.60 -8.00 -17.09
N GLU A 279 -9.73 -7.34 -16.94
CA GLU A 279 -10.61 -7.56 -15.80
C GLU A 279 -11.08 -9.01 -15.77
N GLN A 280 -11.08 -9.58 -14.57
CA GLN A 280 -11.48 -10.96 -14.36
C GLN A 280 -12.77 -10.99 -13.55
N ALA A 281 -13.77 -11.69 -14.08
CA ALA A 281 -15.04 -11.88 -13.38
C ALA A 281 -14.92 -12.75 -12.11
N SER A 282 -13.76 -13.38 -11.89
CA SER A 282 -13.49 -14.33 -10.82
C SER A 282 -12.00 -14.38 -10.48
N ALA A 283 -11.64 -14.83 -9.27
CA ALA A 283 -10.25 -14.88 -8.82
C ALA A 283 -9.43 -15.92 -9.59
N THR A 284 -8.31 -15.49 -10.18
CA THR A 284 -7.33 -16.37 -10.81
C THR A 284 -5.91 -15.93 -10.51
N GLY A 285 -5.02 -16.90 -10.30
CA GLY A 285 -3.66 -16.61 -9.87
C GLY A 285 -3.59 -16.30 -8.38
N SER A 286 -2.50 -15.68 -7.96
CA SER A 286 -2.17 -15.44 -6.55
C SER A 286 -2.45 -14.01 -6.09
N HIS A 287 -2.80 -13.10 -7.00
CA HIS A 287 -2.93 -11.67 -6.69
C HIS A 287 -4.17 -11.05 -7.33
N PRO A 288 -4.90 -10.21 -6.57
CA PRO A 288 -5.97 -9.39 -7.12
C PRO A 288 -5.50 -8.49 -8.26
N ASN A 289 -6.44 -8.06 -9.09
CA ASN A 289 -6.18 -7.03 -10.10
C ASN A 289 -5.68 -5.74 -9.43
N ALA A 290 -4.59 -5.16 -9.96
CA ALA A 290 -3.95 -3.97 -9.42
C ALA A 290 -4.89 -2.75 -9.32
N PHE A 291 -5.79 -2.57 -10.29
CA PHE A 291 -6.77 -1.48 -10.26
C PHE A 291 -7.83 -1.70 -9.18
N PHE A 292 -8.25 -2.96 -8.98
CA PHE A 292 -9.15 -3.30 -7.88
C PHE A 292 -8.50 -3.04 -6.52
N ARG A 293 -7.23 -3.44 -6.33
CA ARG A 293 -6.45 -3.11 -5.12
C ARG A 293 -6.40 -1.59 -4.91
N MET A 294 -6.09 -0.83 -5.97
CA MET A 294 -6.01 0.63 -5.89
C MET A 294 -7.34 1.31 -5.52
N GLU A 295 -8.45 0.89 -6.11
CA GLU A 295 -9.79 1.42 -5.80
C GLU A 295 -10.17 1.18 -4.33
N MET A 296 -9.88 -0.02 -3.81
CA MET A 296 -10.08 -0.37 -2.39
C MET A 296 -9.20 0.49 -1.47
N THR A 297 -7.90 0.60 -1.78
CA THR A 297 -6.93 1.38 -1.00
C THR A 297 -7.29 2.86 -0.96
N VAL A 298 -7.61 3.46 -2.11
CA VAL A 298 -8.05 4.87 -2.19
C VAL A 298 -9.30 5.11 -1.34
N ARG A 299 -10.31 4.24 -1.46
CA ARG A 299 -11.54 4.36 -0.66
C ARG A 299 -11.23 4.31 0.84
N GLN A 300 -10.32 3.45 1.27
CA GLN A 300 -9.94 3.35 2.67
C GLN A 300 -9.17 4.58 3.16
N ILE A 301 -8.21 5.11 2.38
CA ILE A 301 -7.48 6.34 2.70
C ILE A 301 -8.47 7.50 2.86
N CYS A 302 -9.39 7.67 1.91
CA CYS A 302 -10.40 8.73 1.96
C CYS A 302 -11.25 8.68 3.23
N ARG A 303 -11.65 7.47 3.67
CA ARG A 303 -12.43 7.27 4.90
C ARG A 303 -11.65 7.66 6.15
N GLN A 304 -10.39 7.24 6.23
CA GLN A 304 -9.55 7.56 7.37
C GLN A 304 -9.25 9.06 7.44
N LEU A 305 -8.98 9.70 6.30
CA LEU A 305 -8.80 11.14 6.21
C LEU A 305 -10.04 11.91 6.67
N LYS A 306 -11.23 11.48 6.27
CA LYS A 306 -12.48 12.09 6.74
C LYS A 306 -12.63 12.00 8.25
N PHE A 307 -12.34 10.83 8.83
CA PHE A 307 -12.38 10.62 10.27
C PHE A 307 -11.40 11.54 11.01
N VAL A 308 -10.17 11.65 10.50
CA VAL A 308 -9.13 12.53 11.06
C VAL A 308 -9.54 13.99 10.96
N ALA A 309 -10.06 14.44 9.80
CA ALA A 309 -10.51 15.81 9.59
C ALA A 309 -11.58 16.20 10.60
N MET A 310 -12.60 15.34 10.77
CA MET A 310 -13.66 15.53 11.76
C MET A 310 -13.11 15.64 13.18
N GLY A 311 -12.16 14.78 13.55
CA GLY A 311 -11.51 14.81 14.86
C GLY A 311 -10.70 16.09 15.07
N ALA A 312 -10.03 16.59 14.04
CA ALA A 312 -9.22 17.81 14.06
C ALA A 312 -10.04 19.11 13.95
N GLY A 313 -11.36 19.03 13.79
CA GLY A 313 -12.22 20.19 13.60
C GLY A 313 -12.09 20.84 12.23
N HIS A 314 -11.57 20.11 11.24
CA HIS A 314 -11.52 20.54 9.85
C HIS A 314 -12.77 20.08 9.10
N GLU A 315 -13.45 21.04 8.48
CA GLU A 315 -14.51 20.74 7.51
C GLU A 315 -13.86 20.38 6.17
N ILE A 316 -14.05 19.14 5.73
CA ILE A 316 -13.70 18.70 4.39
C ILE A 316 -14.84 17.85 3.85
N THR A 317 -15.23 18.12 2.61
CA THR A 317 -16.29 17.39 1.93
C THR A 317 -15.76 16.08 1.35
N ASP A 318 -16.65 15.09 1.17
CA ASP A 318 -16.30 13.84 0.47
C ASP A 318 -15.75 14.13 -0.93
N ARG A 319 -16.28 15.16 -1.60
CA ARG A 319 -15.83 15.60 -2.91
C ARG A 319 -14.38 16.06 -2.90
N GLU A 320 -13.97 16.86 -1.93
CA GLU A 320 -12.60 17.37 -1.85
C GLU A 320 -11.58 16.25 -1.60
N ILE A 321 -11.85 15.36 -0.64
CA ILE A 321 -10.99 14.19 -0.38
C ILE A 321 -10.87 13.32 -1.64
N LEU A 322 -12.00 13.04 -2.30
CA LEU A 322 -12.01 12.23 -3.52
C LEU A 322 -11.25 12.89 -4.67
N ILE A 323 -11.33 14.21 -4.85
CA ILE A 323 -10.55 14.92 -5.87
C ILE A 323 -9.05 14.74 -5.63
N ILE A 324 -8.58 14.92 -4.39
CA ILE A 324 -7.16 14.76 -4.04
C ILE A 324 -6.70 13.33 -4.32
N ALA A 325 -7.45 12.34 -3.84
CA ALA A 325 -7.08 10.95 -4.00
C ALA A 325 -7.14 10.47 -5.46
N LYS A 326 -8.18 10.87 -6.19
CA LYS A 326 -8.34 10.59 -7.62
C LYS A 326 -7.22 11.23 -8.42
N GLN A 327 -6.91 12.49 -8.17
CA GLN A 327 -5.83 13.19 -8.86
C GLN A 327 -4.49 12.47 -8.70
N ALA A 328 -4.14 12.10 -7.46
CA ALA A 328 -2.90 11.38 -7.18
C ALA A 328 -2.83 10.03 -7.93
N ALA A 329 -3.89 9.23 -7.84
CA ALA A 329 -3.96 7.93 -8.47
C ALA A 329 -3.95 8.02 -10.01
N ASP A 330 -4.75 8.92 -10.57
CA ASP A 330 -4.84 9.13 -12.02
C ASP A 330 -3.55 9.70 -12.60
N LEU A 331 -2.85 10.58 -11.87
CA LEU A 331 -1.54 11.09 -12.31
C LEU A 331 -0.54 9.93 -12.46
N SER A 332 -0.48 9.02 -11.49
CA SER A 332 0.35 7.83 -11.56
C SER A 332 -0.09 6.86 -12.67
N ALA A 333 -1.40 6.72 -12.90
CA ALA A 333 -1.94 5.88 -13.98
C ALA A 333 -1.55 6.44 -15.36
N LEU A 334 -1.68 7.75 -15.56
CA LEU A 334 -1.26 8.44 -16.79
C LEU A 334 0.25 8.32 -16.99
N PHE A 335 1.04 8.52 -15.93
CA PHE A 335 2.49 8.33 -15.97
C PHE A 335 2.84 6.91 -16.42
N TRP A 336 2.25 5.90 -15.79
CA TRP A 336 2.50 4.51 -16.13
C TRP A 336 2.10 4.21 -17.58
N TYR A 337 0.90 4.64 -18.00
CA TYR A 337 0.41 4.44 -19.36
C TYR A 337 1.37 5.02 -20.39
N TYR A 338 1.80 6.26 -20.17
CA TYR A 338 2.57 7.00 -21.13
C TYR A 338 4.06 6.67 -21.15
N GLU A 339 4.66 6.38 -20.00
CA GLU A 339 6.12 6.28 -19.87
C GLU A 339 6.62 4.84 -19.69
N ILE A 340 5.75 3.92 -19.26
CA ILE A 340 6.15 2.58 -18.82
C ILE A 340 5.47 1.47 -19.62
N SER A 341 4.17 1.58 -19.84
CA SER A 341 3.36 0.53 -20.48
C SER A 341 3.57 0.48 -22.00
N ASP A 342 3.16 -0.63 -22.61
CA ASP A 342 3.02 -0.77 -24.06
C ASP A 342 1.73 -0.16 -24.62
N GLN A 343 0.90 0.44 -23.76
CA GLN A 343 -0.39 1.05 -24.09
C GLN A 343 -1.39 0.06 -24.71
N ALA A 344 -1.29 -1.23 -24.37
CA ALA A 344 -2.22 -2.25 -24.88
C ALA A 344 -3.63 -2.14 -24.29
N MET A 345 -3.80 -1.55 -23.11
CA MET A 345 -5.10 -1.34 -22.46
C MET A 345 -5.60 0.09 -22.68
N PRO A 346 -6.91 0.31 -22.87
CA PRO A 346 -7.47 1.66 -22.87
C PRO A 346 -7.11 2.41 -21.59
N MET A 347 -6.70 3.66 -21.74
CA MET A 347 -6.26 4.50 -20.62
C MET A 347 -7.39 4.71 -19.59
N GLU A 348 -8.64 4.77 -20.04
CA GLU A 348 -9.83 4.95 -19.21
C GLU A 348 -10.08 3.80 -18.23
N ASP A 349 -9.55 2.61 -18.52
CA ASP A 349 -9.67 1.45 -17.63
C ASP A 349 -8.66 1.51 -16.48
N LEU A 350 -7.60 2.30 -16.64
CA LEU A 350 -6.54 2.52 -15.65
C LEU A 350 -6.91 3.56 -14.59
N LEU A 351 -7.83 4.48 -14.92
CA LEU A 351 -8.19 5.61 -14.06
C LEU A 351 -9.13 5.18 -12.93
N ILE A 352 -9.08 5.87 -11.79
CA ILE A 352 -10.00 5.59 -10.68
C ILE A 352 -11.41 6.04 -11.05
N ARG A 353 -12.36 5.12 -11.01
CA ARG A 353 -13.79 5.34 -11.33
C ARG A 353 -14.68 5.17 -10.11
N GLY A 354 -14.22 4.43 -9.09
CA GLY A 354 -15.04 3.95 -7.99
C GLY A 354 -15.61 2.56 -8.29
N LEU A 355 -15.63 1.69 -7.27
CA LEU A 355 -16.06 0.29 -7.41
C LEU A 355 -17.52 0.13 -7.90
N THR A 356 -18.38 1.12 -7.62
CA THR A 356 -19.78 1.11 -8.10
C THR A 356 -19.91 1.44 -9.58
N GLU A 357 -18.92 2.15 -10.14
CA GLU A 357 -18.83 2.47 -11.58
C GLU A 357 -18.00 1.42 -12.35
N ARG A 358 -17.72 0.27 -11.70
CA ARG A 358 -16.98 -0.87 -12.26
C ARG A 358 -17.82 -2.14 -12.16
N PRO A 359 -18.94 -2.26 -12.90
CA PRO A 359 -19.81 -3.43 -12.85
C PRO A 359 -19.07 -4.73 -13.21
N GLU A 360 -17.97 -4.65 -13.95
CA GLU A 360 -17.09 -5.77 -14.27
C GLU A 360 -16.44 -6.41 -13.03
N PHE A 361 -16.25 -5.66 -11.95
CA PHE A 361 -15.76 -6.22 -10.68
C PHE A 361 -16.86 -6.77 -9.79
N LYS A 362 -18.15 -6.57 -10.11
CA LYS A 362 -19.26 -6.94 -9.21
C LYS A 362 -19.27 -8.42 -8.84
N SER A 363 -19.11 -9.32 -9.82
CA SER A 363 -19.06 -10.77 -9.58
C SER A 363 -17.84 -11.18 -8.77
N TYR A 364 -16.67 -10.62 -9.12
CA TYR A 364 -15.43 -10.84 -8.40
C TYR A 364 -15.54 -10.39 -6.94
N THR A 365 -16.09 -9.21 -6.69
CA THR A 365 -16.30 -8.68 -5.33
C THR A 365 -17.28 -9.54 -4.54
N ALA A 366 -18.31 -10.11 -5.16
CA ALA A 366 -19.22 -11.04 -4.50
C ALA A 366 -18.49 -12.30 -3.99
N GLU A 367 -17.61 -12.88 -4.81
CA GLU A 367 -16.78 -14.04 -4.40
C GLU A 367 -15.82 -13.66 -3.26
N ILE A 368 -15.16 -12.51 -3.37
CA ILE A 368 -14.24 -11.99 -2.35
C ILE A 368 -14.96 -11.78 -1.02
N ILE A 369 -16.14 -11.15 -1.01
CA ILE A 369 -16.89 -10.90 0.21
C ILE A 369 -17.30 -12.21 0.89
N ASN A 370 -17.85 -13.16 0.13
CA ASN A 370 -18.28 -14.45 0.70
C ASN A 370 -17.08 -15.21 1.29
N ALA A 371 -15.97 -15.29 0.55
CA ALA A 371 -14.77 -15.98 1.03
C ALA A 371 -14.13 -15.26 2.23
N TRP A 372 -14.17 -13.93 2.26
CA TRP A 372 -13.72 -13.14 3.39
C TRP A 372 -14.57 -13.39 4.63
N ASP A 373 -15.89 -13.40 4.52
CA ASP A 373 -16.80 -13.63 5.65
C ASP A 373 -16.57 -15.01 6.28
N ASP A 374 -16.32 -16.02 5.45
CA ASP A 374 -16.00 -17.38 5.91
C ASP A 374 -14.63 -17.45 6.62
N LEU A 375 -13.63 -16.71 6.13
CA LEU A 375 -12.25 -16.80 6.61
C LEU A 375 -11.91 -15.82 7.76
N THR A 376 -12.65 -14.72 7.87
CA THR A 376 -12.43 -13.67 8.87
C THR A 376 -12.29 -14.22 10.29
N PRO A 377 -13.15 -15.14 10.78
CA PRO A 377 -13.01 -15.69 12.13
C PRO A 377 -11.64 -16.34 12.39
N GLN A 378 -11.10 -17.08 11.41
CA GLN A 378 -9.79 -17.72 11.52
C GLN A 378 -8.66 -16.67 11.54
N ILE A 379 -8.76 -15.65 10.68
CA ILE A 379 -7.77 -14.56 10.63
C ILE A 379 -7.75 -13.80 11.96
N LEU A 380 -8.91 -13.49 12.54
CA LEU A 380 -9.00 -12.78 13.82
C LEU A 380 -8.46 -13.61 15.00
N GLU A 381 -8.54 -14.94 14.92
CA GLU A 381 -8.00 -15.84 15.94
C GLU A 381 -6.47 -15.82 15.97
N VAL A 382 -5.82 -15.79 14.79
CA VAL A 382 -4.36 -15.83 14.67
C VAL A 382 -3.71 -14.44 14.62
N ARG A 383 -4.50 -13.38 14.44
CA ARG A 383 -3.99 -12.01 14.30
C ARG A 383 -3.23 -11.55 15.53
N SER A 384 -1.94 -11.25 15.34
CA SER A 384 -1.00 -10.89 16.39
C SER A 384 -1.23 -9.50 16.97
N PHE A 385 -1.55 -8.48 16.16
CA PHE A 385 -1.76 -7.09 16.59
C PHE A 385 -2.47 -6.27 15.51
N GLY A 386 -2.67 -4.98 15.78
CA GLY A 386 -3.19 -3.99 14.84
C GLY A 386 -4.59 -3.48 15.20
N SER A 387 -5.00 -2.38 14.57
CA SER A 387 -6.30 -1.73 14.82
C SER A 387 -7.45 -2.49 14.15
N LYS A 388 -8.67 -2.38 14.68
CA LYS A 388 -9.86 -2.87 13.95
C LYS A 388 -10.06 -2.18 12.59
N LEU A 389 -9.50 -0.98 12.43
CA LEU A 389 -9.53 -0.21 11.18
C LEU A 389 -8.63 -0.81 10.08
N GLY A 390 -7.68 -1.68 10.44
CA GLY A 390 -6.82 -2.40 9.49
C GLY A 390 -7.45 -3.67 8.94
N ILE A 391 -8.47 -4.21 9.60
CA ILE A 391 -9.18 -5.42 9.16
C ILE A 391 -10.00 -5.08 7.91
N LEU A 392 -9.87 -5.88 6.85
CA LEU A 392 -10.65 -5.72 5.63
C LEU A 392 -12.15 -5.74 5.96
N HIS A 393 -12.85 -4.72 5.48
CA HIS A 393 -14.26 -4.54 5.79
C HIS A 393 -15.03 -4.02 4.56
N PHE A 394 -16.18 -4.65 4.33
CA PHE A 394 -17.17 -4.25 3.33
C PHE A 394 -18.41 -3.77 4.06
N ASP A 395 -18.75 -2.50 3.89
CA ASP A 395 -19.90 -1.88 4.54
C ASP A 395 -21.23 -2.31 3.91
N GLU A 396 -22.31 -2.05 4.65
CA GLU A 396 -23.67 -2.44 4.25
C GLU A 396 -24.05 -1.85 2.88
N GLU A 397 -23.76 -0.57 2.63
CA GLU A 397 -24.03 0.06 1.34
C GLU A 397 -23.32 -0.65 0.17
N HIS A 398 -22.07 -1.05 0.35
CA HIS A 398 -21.36 -1.79 -0.69
C HIS A 398 -21.88 -3.21 -0.85
N ARG A 399 -22.23 -3.89 0.25
CA ARG A 399 -22.87 -5.22 0.20
C ARG A 399 -24.23 -5.17 -0.49
N GLU A 400 -25.05 -4.15 -0.23
CA GLU A 400 -26.29 -3.90 -0.95
C GLU A 400 -26.05 -3.70 -2.45
N TYR A 401 -25.02 -2.95 -2.82
CA TYR A 401 -24.65 -2.78 -4.24
C TYR A 401 -24.27 -4.12 -4.89
N ILE A 402 -23.48 -4.95 -4.20
CA ILE A 402 -22.99 -6.22 -4.72
C ILE A 402 -24.09 -7.29 -4.80
N PHE A 403 -24.83 -7.51 -3.71
CA PHE A 403 -25.80 -8.61 -3.59
C PHE A 403 -27.25 -8.19 -3.83
N GLY A 404 -27.57 -6.90 -3.80
CA GLY A 404 -28.95 -6.40 -3.74
C GLY A 404 -29.52 -6.40 -2.32
N ARG A 405 -30.60 -5.64 -2.10
CA ARG A 405 -31.23 -5.47 -0.77
C ARG A 405 -31.85 -6.74 -0.18
N ASP A 406 -32.18 -7.72 -1.01
CA ASP A 406 -32.86 -8.95 -0.57
C ASP A 406 -31.89 -10.04 -0.06
N HIS A 407 -30.58 -9.78 -0.09
CA HIS A 407 -29.53 -10.77 0.21
C HIS A 407 -28.66 -10.45 1.44
N LEU A 408 -28.97 -9.40 2.20
CA LEU A 408 -28.38 -9.16 3.52
C LEU A 408 -28.94 -10.20 4.50
N ARG A 409 -28.21 -11.30 4.72
CA ARG A 409 -28.55 -12.27 5.78
C ARG A 409 -28.21 -11.67 7.15
N ASP A 410 -29.14 -11.90 8.07
CA ASP A 410 -29.12 -11.55 9.51
C ASP A 410 -27.78 -11.80 10.23
#